data_AF-A0A7V2DG74-F1
#
_entry.id   AF-A0A7V2DG74-F1
#
_cell.length_a   1.000
_cell.length_b   1.000
_cell.length_c   1.000
_cell.angle_alpha   90.00
_cell.angle_beta   90.00
_cell.angle_gamma   90.00
#
_symmetry.space_group_name_H-M   'P 1'
#
loop_
_entity.id
_entity.type
_entity.pdbx_description
1 polymer ?
#
loop_
_entity_poly.entity_id
_entity_poly.type
_entity_poly.pdbx_seq_one_letter_code
_entity_poly.pdbx_strand_id
1 'polypeptide(L)' 'MPLYQYGCEQCSHEFEVFHKIDEKITIECPECKGKKCRKLVTAFRTNLWSQFLDDMERKVSPHKFK' A
#
# COMPACT_ATOMS: atom_id res chain seq x y z
N MET A 1 -2.38 3.26 15.35
CA MET A 1 -3.55 4.07 14.90
C MET A 1 -3.68 3.83 13.41
N PRO A 2 -4.68 3.08 12.94
CA PRO A 2 -4.70 2.65 11.55
C PRO A 2 -5.16 3.83 10.66
N LEU A 3 -4.20 4.39 9.93
CA LEU A 3 -4.43 5.37 8.88
C LEU A 3 -4.65 4.60 7.58
N TYR A 4 -5.78 4.82 6.94
CA TYR A 4 -6.07 4.19 5.67
C TYR A 4 -6.19 5.24 4.58
N GLN A 5 -5.42 5.05 3.51
CA GLN A 5 -5.53 5.85 2.31
C GLN A 5 -6.67 5.32 1.43
N TYR A 6 -7.42 6.24 0.88
CA TYR A 6 -8.51 5.99 -0.05
C TYR A 6 -8.31 6.84 -1.30
N GLY A 7 -8.57 6.23 -2.46
CA GLY A 7 -8.56 6.90 -3.76
C GLY A 7 -9.97 6.89 -4.33
N CYS A 8 -10.49 8.05 -4.72
CA CYS A 8 -11.76 8.13 -5.41
C CYS A 8 -11.60 7.75 -6.89
N GLU A 9 -12.44 6.86 -7.42
CA GLU A 9 -12.37 6.47 -8.83
C GLU A 9 -12.96 7.51 -9.80
N GLN A 10 -13.74 8.48 -9.29
CA GLN A 10 -14.40 9.50 -10.14
C GLN A 10 -13.56 10.75 -10.35
N CYS A 11 -12.92 11.26 -9.29
CA CYS A 11 -12.08 12.46 -9.37
C CYS A 11 -10.59 12.17 -9.20
N SER A 12 -10.19 10.90 -9.00
CA SER A 12 -8.81 10.51 -8.72
C SER A 12 -8.18 11.20 -7.51
N HIS A 13 -8.98 11.77 -6.61
CA HIS A 13 -8.47 12.39 -5.39
C HIS A 13 -8.10 11.33 -4.35
N GLU A 14 -6.90 11.48 -3.78
CA GLU A 14 -6.35 10.63 -2.73
C GLU A 14 -6.53 11.32 -1.38
N PHE A 15 -7.06 10.61 -0.39
CA PHE A 15 -7.32 11.17 0.94
C PHE A 15 -7.16 10.14 2.05
N GLU A 16 -6.91 10.62 3.26
CA GLU A 16 -6.55 9.81 4.40
C GLU A 16 -7.68 9.83 5.44
N VAL A 17 -8.14 8.64 5.84
CA VAL A 17 -9.23 8.50 6.81
C VAL A 17 -8.75 7.67 7.99
N PHE A 18 -8.91 8.24 9.19
CA PHE A 18 -8.76 7.50 10.44
C PHE A 18 -10.07 6.77 10.74
N HIS A 19 -10.02 5.44 10.83
CA HIS A 19 -11.17 4.67 11.28
C HIS A 19 -10.77 3.52 12.19
N LYS A 20 -11.62 3.20 13.17
CA LYS A 20 -11.45 1.99 13.99
C LYS A 20 -11.66 0.75 13.12
N ILE A 21 -10.96 -0.33 13.48
CA ILE A 21 -10.98 -1.62 12.76
C ILE A 21 -12.38 -2.25 12.73
N ASP A 22 -13.21 -1.94 13.73
CA ASP A 22 -14.52 -2.60 13.94
C ASP A 22 -15.69 -1.92 13.22
N GLU A 23 -15.48 -0.77 12.59
CA GLU A 23 -16.57 0.04 12.04
C GLU A 23 -16.64 -0.06 10.51
N LYS A 24 -17.77 -0.56 9.99
CA LYS A 24 -18.10 -0.52 8.56
C LYS A 24 -18.50 0.91 8.16
N ILE A 25 -17.51 1.76 7.97
CA ILE A 25 -17.72 3.13 7.50
C ILE A 25 -17.94 3.13 5.98
N THR A 26 -18.99 3.83 5.56
CA THR A 26 -19.21 4.15 4.15
C THR A 26 -18.37 5.37 3.81
N ILE A 27 -17.27 5.20 3.07
CA ILE A 27 -16.38 6.29 2.70
C ILE A 27 -16.97 7.03 1.49
N GLU A 28 -17.25 8.32 1.66
CA GLU A 28 -17.68 9.23 0.59
C GLU A 28 -16.53 10.16 0.21
N CYS A 29 -16.37 10.47 -1.08
CA CYS A 29 -15.32 11.39 -1.51
C CYS A 29 -15.67 12.84 -1.12
N PRO A 30 -14.77 13.59 -0.45
CA PRO A 30 -15.04 14.96 -0.02
C PRO A 30 -15.19 15.96 -1.17
N GLU A 31 -14.60 15.69 -2.34
CA GLU A 31 -14.70 16.60 -3.51
C GLU A 31 -15.93 16.33 -4.37
N CYS A 32 -16.16 15.07 -4.75
CA CYS A 32 -17.21 14.73 -5.72
C CYS A 32 -18.46 14.10 -5.10
N LYS A 33 -18.46 13.86 -3.77
CA LYS A 33 -19.52 13.13 -3.03
C LYS A 33 -19.82 11.74 -3.62
N GLY A 34 -18.88 11.19 -4.38
CA GLY A 34 -18.98 9.86 -4.96
C GLY A 34 -18.88 8.79 -3.87
N LYS A 35 -19.70 7.74 -3.99
CA LYS A 35 -19.68 6.56 -3.11
C LYS A 35 -18.66 5.51 -3.54
N LYS A 36 -17.97 5.74 -4.67
CA LYS A 36 -16.95 4.85 -5.24
C LYS A 36 -15.56 5.28 -4.80
N CYS A 37 -15.20 4.90 -3.57
CA CYS A 37 -13.87 5.11 -3.01
C CYS A 37 -13.21 3.75 -2.75
N ARG A 38 -11.99 3.54 -3.28
CA ARG A 38 -11.24 2.31 -3.11
C ARG A 38 -10.13 2.52 -2.09
N LYS A 39 -9.88 1.55 -1.20
CA LYS A 39 -8.74 1.59 -0.28
C LYS A 39 -7.44 1.48 -1.09
N LEU A 40 -6.60 2.50 -0.98
CA LEU A 40 -5.22 2.50 -1.45
C LEU A 40 -4.38 1.86 -0.35
N VAL A 41 -4.14 0.56 -0.49
CA VAL A 41 -3.09 -0.11 0.27
C VAL A 41 -1.77 0.24 -0.40
N THR A 42 -1.02 1.17 0.20
CA THR A 42 0.36 1.40 -0.22
C THR A 42 1.09 0.07 -0.08
N ALA A 43 1.59 -0.47 -1.19
CA ALA A 43 2.31 -1.72 -1.19
C ALA A 43 3.67 -1.46 -0.54
N PHE A 44 3.74 -1.57 0.79
CA PHE A 44 5.01 -1.58 1.49
C PHE A 44 5.79 -2.79 0.98
N ARG A 45 6.84 -2.55 0.19
CA ARG A 45 7.68 -3.59 -0.41
C ARG A 45 8.53 -4.19 0.70
N THR A 46 7.99 -5.17 1.42
CA THR A 46 8.67 -5.85 2.53
C THR A 46 9.78 -6.78 2.06
N ASN A 47 9.84 -7.09 0.76
CA ASN A 47 10.88 -7.94 0.16
C ASN A 47 12.25 -7.25 0.01
N LEU A 48 12.41 -6.00 0.50
CA LEU A 48 13.65 -5.25 0.38
C LEU A 48 14.83 -5.95 1.06
N TRP A 49 14.60 -6.58 2.21
CA TRP A 49 15.62 -7.31 2.96
C TRP A 49 16.02 -8.63 2.28
N SER A 50 15.03 -9.35 1.73
CA SER A 50 15.26 -10.57 0.95
C SER A 50 16.06 -10.29 -0.32
N GLN A 51 15.74 -9.20 -1.02
CA GLN A 51 16.43 -8.79 -2.24
C GLN A 51 17.88 -8.37 -1.96
N PHE A 52 18.14 -7.74 -0.80
CA PHE A 52 19.48 -7.37 -0.38
C PHE A 52 20.36 -8.58 -0.04
N LEU A 53 19.81 -9.57 0.69
CA LEU A 53 20.54 -10.80 1.00
C LEU A 53 20.86 -11.62 -0.26
N ASP A 54 19.93 -11.69 -1.22
CA ASP A 54 20.15 -12.34 -2.52
C ASP A 54 21.27 -11.66 -3.33
N ASP A 55 21.33 -10.32 -3.33
CA ASP A 55 22.42 -9.56 -3.96
C ASP A 55 23.78 -9.82 -3.28
N MET A 56 23.81 -9.87 -1.95
CA MET A 56 25.04 -10.20 -1.21
C MET A 56 25.49 -11.65 -1.42
N GLU A 57 24.58 -12.63 -1.44
CA GLU A 57 24.92 -14.03 -1.67
C GLU A 57 25.54 -14.22 -3.08
N ARG A 58 24.99 -13.55 -4.10
CA ARG A 58 25.58 -13.54 -5.45
C ARG A 58 27.00 -12.98 -5.48
N LYS A 59 27.27 -11.91 -4.72
CA LYS A 59 28.60 -11.27 -4.66
C LYS A 59 29.62 -12.11 -3.89
N VAL A 60 29.20 -12.79 -2.83
CA VAL A 60 30.11 -13.58 -1.97
C VAL A 60 30.39 -14.97 -2.52
N SER A 61 29.49 -15.55 -3.31
CA SER A 61 29.61 -16.93 -3.82
C SER A 61 29.20 -17.06 -5.28
N PRO A 62 29.99 -16.49 -6.23
CA PRO A 62 29.67 -16.52 -7.65
C PRO A 62 29.68 -17.95 -8.25
N HIS A 63 30.35 -18.90 -7.62
CA HIS A 63 30.43 -20.31 -8.08
C HIS A 63 29.16 -21.13 -7.82
N LYS A 64 28.23 -20.66 -6.97
CA LYS A 64 27.01 -21.39 -6.58
C LYS A 64 25.83 -21.18 -7.56
N PHE A 65 25.92 -20.17 -8.43
CA PHE A 65 24.88 -19.76 -9.37
C PHE A 65 25.19 -20.11 -10.84
N LYS A 66 26.15 -21.02 -11.08
CA LYS A 66 26.49 -21.52 -12.42
C LYS A 66 25.83 -22.86 -12.70
#